data_AF-A0A7C7DMZ8-F1
#
_entry.id   AF-A0A7C7DMZ8-F1
#
_cell.length_a   1.000
_cell.length_b   1.000
_cell.length_c   1.000
_cell.angle_alpha   90.00
_cell.angle_beta   90.00
_cell.angle_gamma   90.00
#
_symmetry.space_group_name_H-M   'P 1'
#
loop_
_entity.id
_entity.type
_entity.pdbx_description
1 polymer ?
#
loop_
_entity_poly.entity_id
_entity_poly.type
_entity_poly.pdbx_seq_one_letter_code
_entity_poly.pdbx_strand_id
1 'polypeptide(L)'
;MKPRDLIWGALLAALSFMIPVYFGGILTIPIPPFTATLASHVPVMISMLLGPWVAVLVGLGSAFGFLLKLGPVIAARAAMHAIFGLVGALLIRRGRPFWEALAVTAPIHAGLEALIVLPFGFTLAKAGAVVFVGTFMHHIVDSVIAVTVARLVGLTSKGKIAARVAHV
;
A
#
# COMPACT_ATOMS: atom_id res chain seq x y z
N MET A 1 -7.07 8.92 18.47
CA MET A 1 -5.74 9.02 17.82
C MET A 1 -4.92 10.09 18.53
N LYS A 2 -3.62 9.88 18.74
CA LYS A 2 -2.75 10.92 19.33
C LYS A 2 -2.39 11.96 18.24
N PRO A 3 -2.17 13.25 18.57
CA PRO A 3 -1.84 14.28 17.57
C PRO A 3 -0.65 13.92 16.68
N ARG A 4 0.37 13.26 17.25
CA ARG A 4 1.53 12.76 16.51
C ARG A 4 1.15 11.80 15.36
N ASP A 5 0.18 10.91 15.59
CA ASP A 5 -0.17 9.88 14.61
C ASP A 5 -1.00 10.49 13.48
N LEU A 6 -1.72 11.58 13.77
CA LEU A 6 -2.40 12.40 12.76
C LEU A 6 -1.39 13.12 11.85
N ILE A 7 -0.33 13.72 12.43
CA ILE A 7 0.72 14.40 11.66
C ILE A 7 1.45 13.40 10.74
N TRP A 8 1.88 12.26 11.28
CA TRP A 8 2.51 11.22 10.47
C TRP A 8 1.57 10.67 9.39
N GLY A 9 0.29 10.50 9.71
CA GLY A 9 -0.72 10.10 8.75
C GLY A 9 -0.88 11.10 7.60
N ALA A 10 -0.94 12.40 7.91
CA ALA A 10 -1.04 13.46 6.91
C ALA A 10 0.19 13.50 5.99
N LEU A 11 1.39 13.39 6.55
CA LEU A 11 2.64 13.35 5.77
C LEU A 11 2.70 12.14 4.84
N LEU A 12 2.34 10.95 5.34
CA LEU A 12 2.30 9.74 4.52
C LEU A 12 1.20 9.80 3.47
N ALA A 13 0.04 10.38 3.78
CA ALA A 13 -1.04 10.55 2.81
C ALA A 13 -0.63 11.52 1.68
N ALA A 14 0.01 12.64 2.05
CA ALA A 14 0.57 13.57 1.08
C ALA A 14 1.62 12.90 0.19
N LEU A 15 2.56 12.15 0.78
CA LEU A 15 3.56 11.39 0.01
C LEU A 15 2.92 10.35 -0.90
N SER A 16 1.93 9.62 -0.41
CA SER A 16 1.19 8.61 -1.17
C SER A 16 0.42 9.17 -2.34
N PHE A 17 -0.05 10.41 -2.23
CA PHE A 17 -0.67 11.15 -3.32
C PHE A 17 0.38 11.69 -4.30
N MET A 18 1.48 12.25 -3.80
CA MET A 18 2.52 12.87 -4.63
C MET A 18 3.24 11.85 -5.52
N ILE A 19 3.50 10.65 -5.02
CA ILE A 19 4.24 9.63 -5.80
C ILE A 19 3.59 9.36 -7.17
N PRO A 20 2.30 8.97 -7.26
CA PRO A 20 1.67 8.78 -8.55
C PRO A 20 1.58 10.07 -9.36
N VAL A 21 1.30 11.23 -8.76
CA VAL A 21 1.17 12.50 -9.50
C VAL A 21 2.47 12.90 -10.21
N TYR A 22 3.60 12.82 -9.52
CA TYR A 22 4.89 13.27 -10.03
C TYR A 22 5.70 12.17 -10.72
N PHE A 23 5.62 10.93 -10.24
CA PHE A 23 6.41 9.82 -10.77
C PHE A 23 5.61 8.83 -11.61
N GLY A 24 4.28 8.95 -11.66
CA GLY A 24 3.46 8.19 -12.61
C GLY A 24 3.88 8.51 -14.04
N GLY A 25 4.23 7.49 -14.81
CA GLY A 25 4.79 7.60 -16.16
C GLY A 25 6.32 7.68 -16.22
N ILE A 26 7.00 8.06 -15.13
CA ILE A 26 8.48 8.10 -15.06
C ILE A 26 9.01 6.82 -14.44
N LEU A 27 8.52 6.49 -13.24
CA LEU A 27 8.85 5.24 -12.54
C LEU A 27 7.82 4.14 -12.79
N THR A 28 7.01 4.31 -13.85
CA THR A 28 5.96 3.36 -14.20
C THR A 28 6.49 2.29 -15.15
N ILE A 29 6.20 1.03 -14.84
CA ILE A 29 6.34 -0.11 -15.75
C ILE A 29 4.95 -0.44 -16.31
N PRO A 30 4.64 -0.08 -17.58
CA PRO A 30 3.32 -0.28 -18.15
C PRO A 30 3.20 -1.65 -18.86
N ILE A 31 2.38 -2.56 -18.31
CA ILE A 31 2.05 -3.85 -18.93
C ILE A 31 0.53 -4.07 -18.83
N PRO A 32 -0.29 -3.37 -19.64
CA PRO A 32 -1.73 -3.28 -19.42
C PRO A 32 -2.44 -4.65 -19.30
N PRO A 33 -3.42 -4.79 -18.39
CA PRO A 33 -3.96 -3.77 -17.48
C PRO A 33 -3.12 -3.53 -16.22
N PHE A 34 -2.01 -4.24 -16.06
CA PHE A 34 -1.08 -4.02 -14.98
C PHE A 34 -0.21 -2.79 -15.23
N THR A 35 0.05 -2.06 -14.16
CA THR A 35 1.04 -0.99 -14.11
C THR A 35 1.65 -1.02 -12.73
N ALA A 36 2.96 -0.79 -12.63
CA ALA A 36 3.65 -0.59 -11.38
C ALA A 36 4.34 0.76 -11.38
N THR A 37 3.99 1.65 -10.46
CA THR A 37 4.81 2.83 -10.15
C THR A 37 5.65 2.48 -8.94
N LEU A 38 6.97 2.34 -9.11
CA LEU A 38 7.86 1.92 -8.04
C LEU A 38 7.71 2.80 -6.79
N ALA A 39 7.77 2.17 -5.62
CA ALA A 39 7.58 2.77 -4.30
C ALA A 39 6.18 3.32 -3.99
N SER A 40 5.19 3.18 -4.88
CA SER A 40 3.85 3.73 -4.66
C SER A 40 3.09 3.08 -3.49
N HIS A 41 3.42 1.83 -3.11
CA HIS A 41 2.83 1.21 -1.92
C HIS A 41 3.54 1.59 -0.62
N VAL A 42 4.77 2.12 -0.68
CA VAL A 42 5.63 2.30 0.50
C VAL A 42 4.96 3.18 1.57
N PRO A 43 4.31 4.32 1.25
CA PRO A 43 3.61 5.10 2.27
C PRO A 43 2.49 4.32 2.96
N VAL A 44 1.70 3.58 2.19
CA VAL A 44 0.60 2.74 2.72
C VAL A 44 1.16 1.64 3.62
N MET A 45 2.23 0.95 3.18
CA MET A 45 2.90 -0.08 3.98
C MET A 45 3.44 0.48 5.30
N ILE A 46 4.14 1.62 5.28
CA ILE A 46 4.66 2.25 6.51
C ILE A 46 3.52 2.68 7.43
N SER A 47 2.42 3.20 6.88
CA SER A 47 1.28 3.65 7.67
C SER A 47 0.58 2.53 8.46
N MET A 48 0.76 1.26 8.07
CA MET A 48 0.29 0.11 8.86
C MET A 48 0.85 0.10 10.28
N LEU A 49 2.05 0.65 10.49
CA LEU A 49 2.70 0.77 11.80
C LEU A 49 2.08 1.87 12.68
N LEU A 50 1.29 2.78 12.10
CA LEU A 50 0.64 3.90 12.78
C LEU A 50 -0.79 3.54 13.21
N GLY A 51 -1.48 2.73 12.41
CA GLY A 51 -2.75 2.12 12.77
C GLY A 51 -3.74 2.00 11.61
N PRO A 52 -4.88 1.29 11.83
CA PRO A 52 -5.85 0.96 10.79
C PRO A 52 -6.38 2.16 10.00
N TRP A 53 -6.85 3.19 10.71
CA TRP A 53 -7.43 4.37 10.07
C TRP A 53 -6.41 5.18 9.28
N VAL A 54 -5.16 5.24 9.75
CA VAL A 54 -4.09 5.92 9.03
C VAL A 54 -3.79 5.18 7.73
N ALA A 55 -3.69 3.84 7.77
CA ALA A 55 -3.45 3.04 6.58
C ALA A 55 -4.55 3.16 5.52
N VAL A 56 -5.82 3.22 5.95
CA VAL A 56 -6.94 3.47 5.06
C VAL A 56 -6.84 4.84 4.39
N LEU A 57 -6.60 5.90 5.16
CA LEU A 57 -6.50 7.27 4.63
C LEU A 57 -5.36 7.41 3.62
N VAL A 58 -4.19 6.82 3.92
CA VAL A 58 -3.04 6.83 3.01
C VAL A 58 -3.34 6.03 1.74
N GLY A 59 -3.99 4.88 1.86
CA GLY A 59 -4.43 4.09 0.71
C GLY A 59 -5.41 4.84 -0.20
N LEU A 60 -6.36 5.57 0.37
CA LEU A 60 -7.28 6.42 -0.40
C LEU A 60 -6.55 7.61 -1.06
N GLY A 61 -5.57 8.20 -0.38
CA GLY A 61 -4.70 9.23 -0.95
C GLY A 61 -3.93 8.73 -2.17
N SER A 62 -3.44 7.49 -2.13
CA SER A 62 -2.85 6.80 -3.28
C SER A 62 -3.82 6.71 -4.46
N ALA A 63 -5.03 6.20 -4.21
CA ALA A 63 -6.05 6.03 -5.24
C ALA A 63 -6.42 7.36 -5.91
N PHE A 64 -6.55 8.43 -5.11
CA PHE A 64 -6.82 9.76 -5.62
C PHE A 64 -5.68 10.30 -6.49
N GLY A 65 -4.42 10.12 -6.08
CA GLY A 65 -3.26 10.52 -6.89
C GLY A 65 -3.18 9.77 -8.22
N PHE A 66 -3.46 8.45 -8.21
CA PHE A 66 -3.54 7.66 -9.44
C PHE A 66 -4.71 8.04 -10.34
N LEU A 67 -5.86 8.44 -9.78
CA LEU A 67 -7.00 8.93 -10.56
C LEU A 67 -6.62 10.16 -11.38
N LEU A 68 -5.96 11.12 -10.75
CA LEU A 68 -5.53 12.35 -11.44
C LEU A 68 -4.47 12.08 -12.51
N LYS A 69 -3.60 11.09 -12.30
CA LYS A 69 -2.46 10.85 -13.19
C LYS A 69 -2.72 9.84 -14.29
N LEU A 70 -3.25 8.67 -13.96
CA LEU A 70 -3.29 7.48 -14.83
C LEU A 70 -4.72 6.98 -15.13
N GLY A 71 -5.74 7.61 -14.55
CA GLY A 71 -7.14 7.37 -14.89
C GLY A 71 -7.84 6.30 -14.03
N PRO A 72 -9.14 6.04 -14.32
CA PRO A 72 -10.05 5.38 -13.40
C PRO A 72 -9.76 3.90 -13.16
N VAL A 73 -9.26 3.16 -14.16
CA VAL A 73 -8.94 1.73 -14.00
C VAL A 73 -7.80 1.54 -12.99
N ILE A 74 -6.75 2.35 -13.11
CA ILE A 74 -5.59 2.29 -12.22
C ILE A 74 -5.96 2.86 -10.84
N ALA A 75 -6.80 3.89 -10.78
CA ALA A 75 -7.34 4.39 -9.51
C ALA A 75 -8.18 3.34 -8.76
N ALA A 76 -9.00 2.56 -9.46
CA ALA A 76 -9.80 1.50 -8.86
C ALA A 76 -8.93 0.38 -8.30
N ARG A 77 -7.85 0.02 -9.00
CA ARG A 77 -6.79 -0.86 -8.47
C ARG A 77 -6.14 -0.27 -7.22
N ALA A 78 -5.69 0.98 -7.28
CA ALA A 78 -5.08 1.68 -6.16
C ALA A 78 -6.03 1.89 -4.96
N ALA A 79 -7.35 1.89 -5.15
CA ALA A 79 -8.32 1.90 -4.06
C ALA A 79 -8.20 0.64 -3.17
N MET A 80 -7.73 -0.48 -3.73
CA MET A 80 -7.46 -1.70 -2.97
C MET A 80 -6.31 -1.52 -1.97
N HIS A 81 -5.49 -0.47 -2.12
CA HIS A 81 -4.44 -0.12 -1.16
C HIS A 81 -5.01 0.15 0.24
N ALA A 82 -6.18 0.77 0.32
CA ALA A 82 -6.85 1.00 1.59
C ALA A 82 -7.22 -0.31 2.29
N ILE A 83 -7.62 -1.33 1.52
CA ILE A 83 -8.03 -2.64 2.05
C ILE A 83 -6.82 -3.44 2.55
N PHE A 84 -5.77 -3.60 1.74
CA PHE A 84 -4.59 -4.34 2.21
C PHE A 84 -3.87 -3.57 3.33
N GLY A 85 -3.85 -2.24 3.27
CA GLY A 85 -3.37 -1.36 4.34
C GLY A 85 -4.09 -1.60 5.66
N LEU A 86 -5.43 -1.66 5.63
CA LEU A 86 -6.27 -1.98 6.79
C LEU A 86 -5.93 -3.36 7.36
N VAL A 87 -5.89 -4.39 6.51
CA VAL A 87 -5.59 -5.77 6.93
C VAL A 87 -4.20 -5.85 7.57
N GLY A 88 -3.18 -5.26 6.94
CA GLY A 88 -1.81 -5.23 7.46
C GLY A 88 -1.72 -4.52 8.81
N ALA A 89 -2.37 -3.37 8.96
CA ALA A 89 -2.42 -2.64 10.23
C ALA A 89 -3.12 -3.46 11.34
N LEU A 90 -4.19 -4.19 11.01
CA LEU A 90 -4.88 -5.05 11.97
C LEU A 90 -4.03 -6.26 12.38
N LEU A 91 -3.23 -6.84 11.48
CA LEU A 91 -2.26 -7.89 11.81
C LEU A 91 -1.20 -7.38 12.78
N ILE A 92 -0.63 -6.20 12.50
CA ILE A 92 0.39 -5.58 13.37
C ILE A 92 -0.20 -5.25 14.75
N ARG A 93 -1.45 -4.76 14.81
CA ARG A 93 -2.15 -4.52 16.08
C ARG A 93 -2.32 -5.80 16.91
N ARG A 94 -2.44 -6.97 16.26
CA ARG A 94 -2.48 -8.29 16.91
C ARG A 94 -1.09 -8.83 17.27
N GLY A 95 -0.04 -8.01 17.19
CA GLY A 95 1.32 -8.38 17.58
C GLY A 95 2.12 -9.08 16.47
N ARG A 96 1.58 -9.20 15.24
CA ARG A 96 2.35 -9.72 14.12
C ARG A 96 3.46 -8.73 13.73
N PRO A 97 4.69 -9.19 13.46
CA PRO A 97 5.76 -8.30 13.01
C PRO A 97 5.46 -7.72 11.63
N PHE A 98 6.06 -6.56 11.32
CA PHE A 98 5.79 -5.82 10.09
C PHE A 98 6.00 -6.65 8.81
N TRP A 99 7.08 -7.42 8.75
CA TRP A 99 7.38 -8.26 7.57
C TRP A 99 6.33 -9.35 7.35
N GLU A 100 5.73 -9.90 8.42
CA GLU A 100 4.68 -10.91 8.32
C GLU A 100 3.39 -10.27 7.79
N ALA A 101 3.06 -9.06 8.24
CA ALA A 101 1.92 -8.31 7.71
C ALA A 101 2.09 -8.03 6.19
N LEU A 102 3.29 -7.67 5.73
CA LEU A 102 3.58 -7.49 4.30
C LEU A 102 3.44 -8.81 3.53
N ALA A 103 4.00 -9.90 4.05
CA ALA A 103 3.92 -11.21 3.41
C ALA A 103 2.46 -11.70 3.28
N VAL A 104 1.64 -11.53 4.32
CA VAL A 104 0.23 -11.93 4.31
C VAL A 104 -0.61 -11.01 3.41
N THR A 105 -0.31 -9.72 3.36
CA THR A 105 -1.07 -8.77 2.53
C THR A 105 -0.72 -8.83 1.05
N ALA A 106 0.46 -9.33 0.66
CA ALA A 106 0.85 -9.47 -0.74
C ALA A 106 -0.15 -10.27 -1.60
N PRO A 107 -0.57 -11.50 -1.26
CA PRO A 107 -1.56 -12.24 -2.04
C PRO A 107 -2.96 -11.61 -1.98
N ILE A 108 -3.31 -10.96 -0.86
CA ILE A 108 -4.59 -10.25 -0.71
C ILE A 108 -4.63 -9.06 -1.67
N HIS A 109 -3.56 -8.26 -1.69
CA HIS A 109 -3.42 -7.12 -2.57
C HIS A 109 -3.50 -7.52 -4.04
N ALA A 110 -2.71 -8.52 -4.45
CA ALA A 110 -2.72 -9.05 -5.81
C ALA A 110 -4.09 -9.59 -6.23
N GLY A 111 -4.77 -10.32 -5.34
CA GLY A 111 -6.11 -10.82 -5.57
C GLY A 111 -7.14 -9.71 -5.75
N LEU A 112 -7.13 -8.71 -4.87
CA LEU A 112 -8.05 -7.58 -4.95
C LEU A 112 -7.88 -6.79 -6.25
N GLU A 113 -6.63 -6.52 -6.65
CA GLU A 113 -6.39 -5.82 -7.92
C GLU A 113 -6.76 -6.65 -9.15
N ALA A 114 -6.56 -7.96 -9.11
CA ALA A 114 -7.00 -8.85 -10.19
C ALA A 114 -8.54 -8.89 -10.29
N LEU A 115 -9.26 -8.85 -9.17
CA LEU A 115 -10.72 -8.85 -9.17
C LEU A 115 -11.28 -7.51 -9.65
N ILE A 116 -10.72 -6.39 -9.20
CA ILE A 116 -11.28 -5.06 -9.49
C ILE A 116 -11.11 -4.64 -10.96
N VAL A 117 -10.23 -5.28 -11.73
CA VAL A 117 -10.14 -5.03 -13.18
C VAL A 117 -11.24 -5.72 -14.00
N LEU A 118 -11.89 -6.77 -13.48
CA LEU A 118 -12.90 -7.53 -14.23
C LEU A 118 -14.12 -6.66 -14.64
N PRO A 119 -14.68 -5.80 -13.77
CA PRO A 119 -15.78 -4.90 -14.15
C PRO A 119 -15.43 -3.91 -15.27
N PHE A 120 -14.14 -3.68 -15.55
CA PHE A 120 -13.67 -2.82 -16.64
C PHE A 120 -13.51 -3.58 -17.97
N GLY A 121 -13.97 -4.84 -18.04
CA GLY A 121 -13.97 -5.65 -19.27
C GLY A 121 -12.69 -6.46 -19.51
N PHE A 122 -11.77 -6.51 -18.53
CA PHE A 122 -10.59 -7.36 -18.64
C PHE A 122 -10.94 -8.83 -18.38
N THR A 123 -10.30 -9.74 -19.12
CA THR A 123 -10.55 -11.18 -18.98
C THR A 123 -9.91 -11.74 -17.71
N LEU A 124 -10.47 -12.85 -17.21
CA LEU A 124 -9.90 -13.58 -16.06
C LEU A 124 -8.45 -14.01 -16.31
N ALA A 125 -8.12 -14.38 -17.55
CA ALA A 125 -6.75 -14.70 -17.95
C ALA A 125 -5.80 -13.51 -17.76
N LYS A 126 -6.17 -12.30 -18.19
CA LYS A 126 -5.35 -11.09 -17.97
C LYS A 126 -5.31 -10.69 -16.50
N ALA A 127 -6.44 -10.77 -15.79
CA ALA A 127 -6.52 -10.48 -14.36
C ALA A 127 -5.58 -11.40 -13.55
N GLY A 128 -5.60 -12.71 -13.80
CA GLY A 128 -4.74 -13.67 -13.12
C GLY A 128 -3.29 -13.63 -13.60
N ALA A 129 -3.02 -13.79 -14.89
CA ALA A 129 -1.65 -13.96 -15.37
C ALA A 129 -0.84 -12.65 -15.35
N VAL A 130 -1.49 -11.51 -15.52
CA VAL A 130 -0.81 -10.21 -15.66
C VAL A 130 -0.98 -9.37 -14.40
N VAL A 131 -2.21 -9.11 -13.95
CA VAL A 131 -2.43 -8.23 -12.79
C VAL A 131 -2.01 -8.90 -11.49
N PHE A 132 -2.51 -10.11 -11.19
CA PHE A 132 -2.15 -10.77 -9.93
C PHE A 132 -0.63 -10.97 -9.82
N VAL A 133 0.01 -11.55 -10.84
CA VAL A 133 1.46 -11.82 -10.81
C VAL A 133 2.26 -10.52 -10.73
N GLY A 134 1.92 -9.53 -11.57
CA GLY A 134 2.59 -8.22 -11.58
C GLY A 134 2.47 -7.51 -10.25
N THR A 135 1.26 -7.45 -9.70
CA THR A 135 0.96 -6.80 -8.41
C THR A 135 1.65 -7.51 -7.25
N PHE A 136 1.69 -8.84 -7.26
CA PHE A 136 2.39 -9.62 -6.26
C PHE A 136 3.90 -9.32 -6.26
N MET A 137 4.53 -9.34 -7.43
CA MET A 137 5.97 -8.99 -7.57
C MET A 137 6.25 -7.54 -7.18
N HIS A 138 5.41 -6.60 -7.64
CA HIS A 138 5.57 -5.19 -7.31
C HIS A 138 5.42 -4.92 -5.80
N HIS A 139 4.46 -5.58 -5.15
CA HIS A 139 4.27 -5.50 -3.71
C HIS A 139 5.50 -6.03 -2.95
N ILE A 140 6.16 -7.08 -3.44
CA ILE A 140 7.41 -7.58 -2.84
C ILE A 140 8.52 -6.53 -2.94
N VAL A 141 8.71 -5.93 -4.11
CA VAL A 141 9.72 -4.87 -4.32
C VAL A 141 9.48 -3.71 -3.35
N ASP A 142 8.24 -3.22 -3.29
CA ASP A 142 7.89 -2.11 -2.40
C ASP A 142 7.98 -2.51 -0.92
N SER A 143 7.72 -3.79 -0.59
CA SER A 143 7.89 -4.31 0.78
C SER A 143 9.36 -4.26 1.22
N VAL A 144 10.29 -4.61 0.34
CA VAL A 144 11.74 -4.51 0.63
C VAL A 144 12.13 -3.05 0.88
N ILE A 145 11.63 -2.12 0.06
CA ILE A 145 11.85 -0.68 0.24
C ILE A 145 11.25 -0.23 1.58
N ALA A 146 10.00 -0.59 1.88
CA ALA A 146 9.31 -0.19 3.10
C ALA A 146 10.01 -0.71 4.36
N VAL A 147 10.44 -1.96 4.39
CA VAL A 147 11.21 -2.53 5.51
C VAL A 147 12.53 -1.80 5.70
N THR A 148 13.24 -1.52 4.60
CA THR A 148 14.53 -0.82 4.63
C THR A 148 14.36 0.59 5.19
N VAL A 149 13.43 1.37 4.65
CA VAL A 149 13.10 2.72 5.13
C VAL A 149 12.69 2.68 6.61
N ALA A 150 11.76 1.79 6.98
CA ALA A 150 11.26 1.71 8.35
C ALA A 150 12.34 1.30 9.38
N ARG A 151 13.36 0.55 8.96
CA ARG A 151 14.55 0.26 9.79
C ARG A 151 15.46 1.48 9.91
N LEU A 152 15.80 2.12 8.80
CA LEU A 152 16.70 3.29 8.77
C LEU A 152 16.14 4.46 9.61
N VAL A 153 14.82 4.67 9.60
CA VAL A 153 14.17 5.73 10.39
C VAL A 153 13.73 5.29 11.80
N GLY A 154 14.09 4.06 12.23
CA GLY A 154 13.83 3.59 13.59
C GLY A 154 12.36 3.37 13.95
N LEU A 155 11.50 3.04 12.98
CA LEU A 155 10.08 2.73 13.17
C LEU A 155 9.81 1.29 13.60
N THR A 156 10.78 0.38 13.40
CA THR A 156 10.64 -1.06 13.68
C THR A 156 11.32 -1.51 14.98
N SER A 157 11.82 -0.58 15.82
CA SER A 157 12.48 -0.97 17.07
C SER A 157 11.49 -1.58 18.09
N LYS A 158 11.86 -2.73 18.68
CA LYS A 158 11.01 -3.54 19.57
C LYS A 158 10.35 -2.72 20.70
N GLY A 159 11.03 -1.69 21.22
CA GLY A 159 10.51 -0.82 22.29
C GLY A 159 9.36 0.11 21.90
N LYS A 160 9.24 0.51 20.62
CA LYS A 160 8.18 1.42 20.15
C LYS A 160 6.90 0.70 19.75
N ILE A 161 7.00 -0.55 19.31
CA ILE A 161 5.85 -1.39 18.95
C ILE A 161 5.13 -1.86 20.22
N ALA A 162 5.86 -2.34 21.23
CA ALA A 162 5.29 -2.76 22.52
C ALA A 162 4.55 -1.61 23.25
N ALA A 163 5.13 -0.41 23.26
CA ALA A 163 4.51 0.79 23.84
C ALA A 163 3.27 1.31 23.07
N ARG A 164 3.09 0.93 21.80
CA ARG A 164 1.90 1.28 21.00
C ARG A 164 0.75 0.30 21.18
N VAL A 165 1.04 -0.97 21.46
CA VAL A 165 0.03 -1.99 21.76
C VAL A 165 -0.51 -1.82 23.19
N ALA A 166 0.32 -1.37 24.14
CA ALA A 166 -0.06 -1.23 25.56
C ALA A 166 -0.98 -0.03 25.90
N HIS A 167 -1.30 0.86 24.96
CA HIS A 167 -2.02 2.11 25.23
C HIS A 167 -3.26 2.36 24.36
N VAL A 168 -3.86 1.31 23.77
CA VAL A 168 -5.17 1.38 23.08
C VAL A 168 -6.00 0.12 23.30
#